data_AF-A0A2M7XAJ8-F1
#
_entry.id   AF-A0A2M7XAJ8-F1
#
_cell.length_a   1.000
_cell.length_b   1.000
_cell.length_c   1.000
_cell.angle_alpha   90.00
_cell.angle_beta   90.00
_cell.angle_gamma   90.00
#
_symmetry.space_group_name_H-M   'P 1'
#
loop_
_entity.id
_entity.type
_entity.pdbx_description
1 polymer ?
#
loop_
_entity_poly.entity_id
_entity_poly.type
_entity_poly.pdbx_seq_one_letter_code
_entity_poly.pdbx_strand_id
1 'polypeptide(L)'
;RPQLLRFDPSTQPILRLALLGGSASSVFNEAELKSLRRFADEELKRRLEPVAGVAAVKIGGGLQDQVQVVIDQQKLKQLGLGAGDVIDRLKAENVNVAGGRIDEGAQRYLVRTINQFASVEEIGNTLLSPHGGISLRLRDVAEIRQGYQEREAIIRVDGHEAVEVAVYKEGDANTVKVAEAAKKVIADLIEKKALPTGAKLPIIEDQSQFIRGALDEVSSAALLGGVLAILVIYLFLQDVRSTFVIGLSLPVSIITTFFFMDQLGLSLNIMSLGGLALATGMVVDAAIVVLESIAKLREQGLSVMQATIRGANGVAMAVTASVLTSVAVFLPLVFVEGVAGQLFRDQALTVTIALLVSLLVSLTLIPMLAALAPETAAAVGAVTAPVAATVTPARHGWRRWLGFLPRLLGRVLSWCLFYLVRAMSRLVGRIGWLLGRLLNPLASGVRRQQTRLE
;
A
#
# COMPACT_ATOMS: atom_id res chain seq x y z
N ARG A 1 -19.69 17.64 19.46
CA ARG A 1 -18.32 18.05 19.09
C ARG A 1 -17.84 17.11 17.98
N PRO A 2 -17.40 17.58 16.81
CA PRO A 2 -16.87 16.68 15.79
C PRO A 2 -15.61 16.00 16.34
N GLN A 3 -15.55 14.67 16.22
CA GLN A 3 -14.34 13.91 16.52
C GLN A 3 -13.52 13.86 15.23
N LEU A 4 -12.37 14.52 15.20
CA LEU A 4 -11.38 14.27 14.15
C LEU A 4 -10.74 12.92 14.46
N LEU A 5 -11.14 11.88 13.73
CA LEU A 5 -10.47 10.59 13.75
C LEU A 5 -9.27 10.67 12.80
N ARG A 6 -8.09 10.33 13.32
CA ARG A 6 -6.88 10.19 12.48
C ARG A 6 -7.08 8.96 11.60
N PHE A 7 -7.21 9.17 10.30
CA PHE A 7 -7.35 8.09 9.33
C PHE A 7 -6.01 7.34 9.22
N ASP A 8 -6.04 6.04 9.50
CA ASP A 8 -4.91 5.14 9.35
C ASP A 8 -5.27 4.01 8.39
N PRO A 9 -4.66 3.94 7.19
CA PRO A 9 -4.93 2.89 6.21
C PRO A 9 -4.70 1.47 6.73
N SER A 10 -3.80 1.29 7.71
CA SER A 10 -3.50 -0.03 8.30
C SER A 10 -4.63 -0.57 9.18
N THR A 11 -5.57 0.30 9.60
CA THR A 11 -6.72 -0.05 10.44
C THR A 11 -7.95 -0.44 9.62
N GLN A 12 -7.83 -0.54 8.30
CA GLN A 12 -8.94 -0.98 7.43
C GLN A 12 -9.18 -2.49 7.56
N PRO A 13 -10.43 -2.94 7.39
CA PRO A 13 -10.73 -4.36 7.34
C PRO A 13 -10.13 -4.98 6.07
N ILE A 14 -9.58 -6.18 6.21
CA ILE A 14 -9.01 -6.95 5.09
C ILE A 14 -10.06 -7.71 4.29
N LEU A 15 -11.16 -8.05 4.96
CA LEU A 15 -12.32 -8.74 4.41
C LEU A 15 -13.58 -8.10 4.99
N ARG A 16 -14.54 -7.81 4.12
CA ARG A 16 -15.92 -7.49 4.50
C ARG A 16 -16.87 -8.52 3.92
N LEU A 17 -17.67 -9.09 4.79
CA LEU A 17 -18.71 -10.03 4.45
C LEU A 17 -20.05 -9.39 4.77
N ALA A 18 -21.06 -9.69 3.97
CA ALA A 18 -22.43 -9.35 4.30
C ALA A 18 -23.21 -10.63 4.52
N LEU A 19 -23.80 -10.78 5.71
CA LEU A 19 -24.74 -11.84 5.99
C LEU A 19 -26.14 -11.36 5.63
N LEU A 20 -26.68 -11.94 4.56
CA LEU A 20 -27.98 -11.63 3.98
C LEU A 20 -29.01 -12.68 4.40
N GLY A 21 -30.22 -12.20 4.66
CA GLY A 21 -31.39 -13.05 4.88
C GLY A 21 -31.80 -13.83 3.62
N GLY A 22 -32.56 -14.90 3.83
CA GLY A 22 -33.11 -15.72 2.75
C GLY A 22 -34.39 -15.14 2.14
N SER A 23 -35.06 -14.23 2.83
CA SER A 23 -36.27 -13.59 2.35
C SER A 23 -35.94 -12.49 1.34
N ALA A 24 -36.37 -12.65 0.09
CA ALA A 24 -36.27 -11.63 -0.97
C ALA A 24 -37.28 -10.48 -0.81
N SER A 25 -38.03 -10.44 0.29
CA SER A 25 -38.95 -9.34 0.57
C SER A 25 -38.21 -8.18 1.24
N SER A 26 -38.40 -6.98 0.69
CA SER A 26 -37.96 -5.69 1.24
C SER A 26 -38.64 -5.30 2.57
N VAL A 27 -39.42 -6.21 3.16
CA VAL A 27 -40.15 -6.00 4.41
C VAL A 27 -39.29 -6.48 5.57
N PHE A 28 -39.04 -5.58 6.51
CA PHE A 28 -38.24 -5.82 7.71
C PHE A 28 -38.78 -7.00 8.52
N ASN A 29 -38.12 -8.16 8.42
CA ASN A 29 -38.40 -9.27 9.31
C ASN A 29 -37.47 -9.17 10.53
N GLU A 30 -37.96 -8.58 11.62
CA GLU A 30 -37.21 -8.33 12.86
C GLU A 30 -36.54 -9.61 13.39
N ALA A 31 -37.28 -10.73 13.37
CA ALA A 31 -36.79 -12.02 13.84
C ALA A 31 -35.60 -12.52 12.99
N GLU A 32 -35.63 -12.29 11.68
CA GLU A 32 -34.56 -12.67 10.78
C GLU A 32 -33.30 -11.85 11.07
N LEU A 33 -33.41 -10.51 11.15
CA LEU A 33 -32.27 -9.64 11.46
C LEU A 33 -31.65 -9.90 12.84
N LYS A 34 -32.47 -10.25 13.84
CA LYS A 34 -31.99 -10.73 15.15
C LYS A 34 -31.22 -12.04 15.02
N SER A 35 -31.77 -13.02 14.28
CA SER A 35 -31.13 -14.32 14.09
C SER A 35 -29.79 -14.21 13.35
N LEU A 36 -29.70 -13.38 12.31
CA LEU A 36 -28.48 -13.13 11.56
C LEU A 36 -27.43 -12.44 12.43
N ARG A 37 -27.85 -11.44 13.23
CA ARG A 37 -26.95 -10.73 14.14
C ARG A 37 -26.39 -11.67 15.22
N ARG A 38 -27.25 -12.46 15.85
CA ARG A 38 -26.85 -13.47 16.85
C ARG A 38 -25.89 -14.48 16.25
N PHE A 39 -26.19 -15.01 15.06
CA PHE A 39 -25.30 -15.94 14.37
C PHE A 39 -23.93 -15.32 14.06
N ALA A 40 -23.90 -14.05 13.65
CA ALA A 40 -22.65 -13.34 13.44
C ALA A 40 -21.84 -13.20 14.74
N ASP A 41 -22.48 -12.74 15.83
CA ASP A 41 -21.82 -12.49 17.11
C ASP A 41 -21.35 -13.77 17.83
N GLU A 42 -22.15 -14.84 17.78
CA GLU A 42 -21.88 -16.06 18.55
C GLU A 42 -21.08 -17.11 17.76
N GLU A 43 -21.34 -17.25 16.46
CA GLU A 43 -20.76 -18.33 15.64
C GLU A 43 -19.65 -17.81 14.73
N LEU A 44 -19.92 -16.80 13.88
CA LEU A 44 -18.92 -16.28 12.93
C LEU A 44 -17.74 -15.66 13.67
N LYS A 45 -18.00 -14.77 14.62
CA LYS A 45 -16.95 -14.12 15.42
C LYS A 45 -16.08 -15.14 16.16
N ARG A 46 -16.71 -16.10 16.86
CA ARG A 46 -16.01 -17.16 17.62
C ARG A 46 -15.11 -18.03 16.76
N ARG A 47 -15.44 -18.24 15.47
CA ARG A 47 -14.63 -19.05 14.56
C ARG A 47 -13.58 -18.26 13.80
N LEU A 48 -13.82 -16.98 13.55
CA LEU A 48 -12.91 -16.12 12.79
C LEU A 48 -11.83 -15.46 13.67
N GLU A 49 -12.14 -15.09 14.91
CA GLU A 49 -11.16 -14.48 15.83
C GLU A 49 -9.95 -15.39 16.14
N PRO A 50 -10.08 -16.73 16.27
CA PRO A 50 -8.93 -17.61 16.50
C PRO A 50 -8.04 -17.82 15.26
N VAL A 51 -8.42 -17.33 14.08
CA VAL A 51 -7.63 -17.49 12.86
C VAL A 51 -6.33 -16.70 13.02
N ALA A 52 -5.19 -17.38 12.83
CA ALA A 52 -3.88 -16.76 13.00
C ALA A 52 -3.73 -15.50 12.14
N GLY A 53 -3.40 -14.38 12.78
CA GLY A 53 -3.24 -13.06 12.15
C GLY A 53 -4.53 -12.24 12.04
N VAL A 54 -5.67 -12.72 12.54
CA VAL A 54 -6.89 -11.91 12.74
C VAL A 54 -6.79 -11.21 14.10
N ALA A 55 -6.87 -9.87 14.10
CA ALA A 55 -6.85 -9.07 15.32
C ALA A 55 -8.24 -8.91 15.95
N ALA A 56 -9.25 -8.71 15.10
CA ALA A 56 -10.62 -8.50 15.57
C ALA A 56 -11.62 -8.79 14.45
N VAL A 57 -12.81 -9.22 14.85
CA VAL A 57 -13.97 -9.30 13.96
C VAL A 57 -15.05 -8.39 14.52
N LYS A 58 -15.37 -7.32 13.78
CA LYS A 58 -16.42 -6.37 14.16
C LYS A 58 -17.67 -6.66 13.36
N ILE A 59 -18.80 -6.55 14.04
CA ILE A 59 -20.10 -6.87 13.46
C ILE A 59 -20.93 -5.60 13.47
N GLY A 60 -21.38 -5.21 12.29
CA GLY A 60 -22.19 -4.02 12.05
C GLY A 60 -23.59 -4.38 11.56
N GLY A 61 -24.55 -3.49 11.77
CA GLY A 61 -25.93 -3.70 11.32
C GLY A 61 -26.66 -4.81 12.08
N GLY A 62 -27.80 -5.25 11.52
CA GLY A 62 -28.71 -6.19 12.18
C GLY A 62 -29.40 -5.60 13.43
N LEU A 63 -30.01 -6.49 14.20
CA LEU A 63 -30.67 -6.16 15.47
C LEU A 63 -30.01 -6.97 16.59
N GLN A 64 -29.31 -6.31 17.49
CA GLN A 64 -28.67 -6.97 18.62
C GLN A 64 -29.71 -7.27 19.69
N ASP A 65 -29.79 -8.53 20.12
CA ASP A 65 -30.74 -8.94 21.16
C ASP A 65 -30.50 -8.18 22.47
N GLN A 66 -31.58 -7.67 23.06
CA GLN A 66 -31.53 -7.00 24.35
C GLN A 66 -32.84 -7.26 25.10
N VAL A 67 -32.75 -7.66 26.36
CA VAL A 67 -33.93 -7.65 27.24
C VAL A 67 -34.16 -6.23 27.72
N GLN A 68 -35.34 -5.69 27.43
CA GLN A 68 -35.73 -4.34 27.83
C GLN A 68 -36.62 -4.43 29.06
N VAL A 69 -36.25 -3.68 30.11
CA VAL A 69 -37.06 -3.47 31.31
C VAL A 69 -37.62 -2.06 31.24
N VAL A 70 -38.87 -1.94 30.79
CA VAL A 70 -39.57 -0.66 30.64
C VAL A 70 -40.28 -0.35 31.96
N ILE A 71 -39.64 0.50 32.76
CA ILE A 71 -40.08 0.82 34.12
C ILE A 71 -41.26 1.80 34.11
N ASP A 72 -42.32 1.48 34.84
CA ASP A 72 -43.42 2.40 35.13
C ASP A 72 -43.08 3.28 36.33
N GLN A 73 -42.66 4.52 36.03
CA GLN A 73 -42.24 5.47 37.05
C GLN A 73 -43.38 5.88 38.00
N GLN A 74 -44.65 5.82 37.58
CA GLN A 74 -45.76 6.21 38.44
C GLN A 74 -46.01 5.14 39.51
N LYS A 75 -45.99 3.86 39.12
CA LYS A 75 -46.12 2.72 40.04
C LYS A 75 -44.97 2.66 41.04
N LEU A 76 -43.73 2.85 40.58
CA LEU A 76 -42.58 2.88 41.49
C LEU A 76 -42.69 3.98 42.55
N LYS A 77 -43.10 5.20 42.15
CA LYS A 77 -43.27 6.32 43.08
C LYS A 77 -44.35 6.06 44.14
N GLN A 78 -45.46 5.43 43.76
CA GLN A 78 -46.53 5.06 44.70
C GLN A 78 -46.06 4.05 45.76
N LEU A 79 -45.08 3.22 45.40
CA LEU A 79 -44.50 2.19 46.27
C LEU A 79 -43.25 2.67 47.03
N GLY A 80 -42.90 3.96 46.90
CA GLY A 80 -41.72 4.55 47.54
C GLY A 80 -40.39 4.03 47.01
N LEU A 81 -40.36 3.46 45.79
CA LEU A 81 -39.17 2.90 45.15
C LEU A 81 -38.64 3.84 44.05
N GLY A 82 -37.32 3.89 43.91
CA GLY A 82 -36.63 4.57 42.81
C GLY A 82 -36.23 3.62 41.69
N ALA A 83 -35.95 4.17 40.50
CA ALA A 83 -35.39 3.37 39.40
C ALA A 83 -34.01 2.77 39.74
N GLY A 84 -33.24 3.44 40.62
CA GLY A 84 -31.98 2.94 41.16
C GLY A 84 -32.14 1.60 41.89
N ASP A 85 -33.19 1.47 42.72
CA ASP A 85 -33.47 0.24 43.48
C ASP A 85 -33.70 -0.95 42.55
N VAL A 86 -34.40 -0.72 41.42
CA VAL A 86 -34.62 -1.75 40.40
C VAL A 86 -33.30 -2.14 39.72
N ILE A 87 -32.48 -1.15 39.34
CA ILE A 87 -31.18 -1.40 38.69
C ILE A 87 -30.25 -2.18 39.62
N ASP A 88 -30.17 -1.78 40.89
CA ASP A 88 -29.30 -2.43 41.88
C ASP A 88 -29.80 -3.83 42.20
N ARG A 89 -31.12 -4.04 42.26
CA ARG A 89 -31.68 -5.38 42.46
C ARG A 89 -31.38 -6.30 41.27
N LEU A 90 -31.56 -5.83 40.05
CA LEU A 90 -31.22 -6.59 38.84
C LEU A 90 -29.72 -6.92 38.77
N LYS A 91 -28.85 -5.97 39.15
CA LYS A 91 -27.41 -6.21 39.25
C LYS A 91 -27.04 -7.23 40.32
N ALA A 92 -27.74 -7.24 41.45
CA ALA A 92 -27.49 -8.17 42.56
C ALA A 92 -27.95 -9.60 42.26
N GLU A 93 -29.00 -9.77 41.45
CA GLU A 93 -29.50 -11.09 41.04
C GLU A 93 -28.77 -11.64 39.80
N ASN A 94 -28.24 -10.78 38.92
CA ASN A 94 -27.46 -11.19 37.76
C ASN A 94 -25.95 -11.26 38.06
N VAL A 95 -25.58 -12.07 39.06
CA VAL A 95 -24.19 -12.23 39.53
C VAL A 95 -23.70 -13.66 39.34
N ASN A 96 -22.58 -13.78 38.63
CA ASN A 96 -21.90 -15.04 38.39
C ASN A 96 -20.49 -15.01 39.00
N VAL A 97 -20.39 -15.33 40.30
CA VAL A 97 -19.15 -15.21 41.09
C VAL A 97 -18.70 -16.57 41.62
N ALA A 98 -17.38 -16.77 41.77
CA ALA A 98 -16.83 -17.97 42.38
C ALA A 98 -17.08 -17.95 43.90
N GLY A 99 -17.73 -19.00 44.42
CA GLY A 99 -18.01 -19.19 45.84
C GLY A 99 -16.84 -19.77 46.65
N GLY A 100 -15.67 -19.97 46.02
CA GLY A 100 -14.45 -20.47 46.65
C GLY A 100 -14.15 -21.93 46.32
N ARG A 101 -13.32 -22.57 47.14
CA ARG A 101 -13.01 -24.00 47.04
C ARG A 101 -13.31 -24.69 48.37
N ILE A 102 -13.79 -25.91 48.30
CA ILE A 102 -13.90 -26.83 49.44
C ILE A 102 -12.87 -27.92 49.19
N ASP A 103 -11.92 -28.05 50.12
CA ASP A 103 -10.91 -29.09 50.08
C ASP A 103 -11.36 -30.24 51.02
N GLU A 104 -11.57 -31.43 50.48
CA GLU A 104 -11.95 -32.64 51.24
C GLU A 104 -10.93 -33.76 50.96
N GLY A 105 -10.01 -33.97 51.91
CA GLY A 105 -8.94 -34.94 51.75
C GLY A 105 -8.05 -34.64 50.54
N ALA A 106 -8.04 -35.53 49.55
CA ALA A 106 -7.29 -35.36 48.29
C ALA A 106 -8.11 -34.72 47.16
N GLN A 107 -9.41 -34.49 47.35
CA GLN A 107 -10.31 -33.93 46.34
C GLN A 107 -10.52 -32.44 46.60
N ARG A 108 -10.58 -31.64 45.52
CA ARG A 108 -10.85 -30.20 45.59
C ARG A 108 -12.11 -29.91 44.79
N TYR A 109 -13.15 -29.41 45.46
CA TYR A 109 -14.41 -29.01 44.84
C TYR A 109 -14.44 -27.49 44.70
N LEU A 110 -14.71 -27.01 43.49
CA LEU A 110 -14.91 -25.58 43.23
C LEU A 110 -16.38 -25.24 43.43
N VAL A 111 -16.68 -24.32 44.34
CA VAL A 111 -18.03 -23.83 44.58
C VAL A 111 -18.24 -22.57 43.76
N ARG A 112 -19.35 -22.49 43.02
CA ARG A 112 -19.71 -21.34 42.20
C ARG A 112 -21.18 -21.01 42.39
N THR A 113 -21.48 -19.73 42.61
CA THR A 113 -22.85 -19.22 42.56
C THR A 113 -23.17 -18.88 41.11
N ILE A 114 -24.12 -19.61 40.53
CA ILE A 114 -24.65 -19.32 39.20
C ILE A 114 -25.99 -18.63 39.42
N ASN A 115 -25.99 -17.30 39.53
CA ASN A 115 -27.21 -16.52 39.58
C ASN A 115 -27.24 -15.61 38.34
N GLN A 116 -27.79 -16.15 37.25
CA GLN A 116 -27.92 -15.44 35.97
C GLN A 116 -29.31 -15.72 35.44
N PHE A 117 -29.95 -14.70 34.89
CA PHE A 117 -31.27 -14.86 34.31
C PHE A 117 -31.21 -15.72 33.05
N ALA A 118 -31.96 -16.82 33.04
CA ALA A 118 -32.11 -17.69 31.88
C ALA A 118 -33.24 -17.24 30.96
N SER A 119 -34.25 -16.53 31.49
CA SER A 119 -35.41 -16.10 30.71
C SER A 119 -35.97 -14.74 31.13
N VAL A 120 -36.80 -14.17 30.25
CA VAL A 120 -37.50 -12.89 30.47
C VAL A 120 -38.47 -13.02 31.66
N GLU A 121 -39.09 -14.18 31.83
CA GLU A 121 -40.01 -14.47 32.93
C GLU A 121 -39.28 -14.49 34.27
N GLU A 122 -38.05 -15.00 34.32
CA GLU A 122 -37.23 -15.01 35.54
C GLU A 122 -36.87 -13.59 35.97
N ILE A 123 -36.49 -12.73 35.02
CA ILE A 123 -36.28 -11.30 35.25
C ILE A 123 -37.54 -10.67 35.84
N GLY A 124 -38.71 -10.94 35.24
CA GLY A 124 -40.00 -10.42 35.73
C GLY A 124 -40.40 -10.93 37.12
N ASN A 125 -39.92 -12.11 37.53
CA ASN A 125 -40.16 -12.69 38.86
C ASN A 125 -39.19 -12.20 39.94
N THR A 126 -38.22 -11.37 39.58
CA THR A 126 -37.28 -10.77 40.53
C THR A 126 -38.03 -10.04 41.64
N LEU A 127 -37.76 -10.41 42.89
CA LEU A 127 -38.37 -9.79 44.06
C LEU A 127 -37.75 -8.41 44.32
N LEU A 128 -38.60 -7.39 44.31
CA LEU A 128 -38.32 -6.06 44.82
C LEU A 128 -38.85 -6.05 46.26
N SER A 129 -37.99 -5.92 47.27
CA SER A 129 -38.44 -5.86 48.67
C SER A 129 -38.53 -4.39 49.11
N PRO A 130 -39.72 -3.75 49.06
CA PRO A 130 -39.93 -2.52 49.78
C PRO A 130 -39.86 -2.81 51.29
N HIS A 131 -39.37 -1.84 52.05
CA HIS A 131 -39.24 -1.89 53.50
C HIS A 131 -40.58 -2.30 54.17
N GLY A 132 -40.74 -3.59 54.50
CA GLY A 132 -41.89 -4.11 55.25
C GLY A 132 -42.83 -5.03 54.46
N GLY A 133 -42.60 -6.34 54.56
CA GLY A 133 -43.62 -7.41 54.49
C GLY A 133 -44.33 -7.70 53.17
N ILE A 134 -44.30 -6.81 52.17
CA ILE A 134 -44.96 -7.01 50.87
C ILE A 134 -43.94 -7.49 49.84
N SER A 135 -44.14 -8.72 49.33
CA SER A 135 -43.33 -9.30 48.26
C SER A 135 -43.77 -8.74 46.89
N LEU A 136 -43.11 -7.67 46.42
CA LEU A 136 -43.35 -7.08 45.10
C LEU A 136 -42.46 -7.74 44.04
N ARG A 137 -42.97 -7.99 42.83
CA ARG A 137 -42.16 -8.51 41.72
C ARG A 137 -41.88 -7.41 40.70
N LEU A 138 -40.79 -7.56 39.94
CA LEU A 138 -40.43 -6.60 38.90
C LEU A 138 -41.53 -6.42 37.85
N ARG A 139 -42.21 -7.50 37.45
CA ARG A 139 -43.34 -7.45 36.52
C ARG A 139 -44.53 -6.60 36.98
N ASP A 140 -44.65 -6.33 38.28
CA ASP A 140 -45.73 -5.52 38.83
C ASP A 140 -45.50 -4.02 38.57
N VAL A 141 -44.24 -3.62 38.36
CA VAL A 141 -43.78 -2.23 38.21
C VAL A 141 -43.01 -1.94 36.92
N ALA A 142 -42.77 -2.94 36.08
CA ALA A 142 -42.11 -2.80 34.79
C ALA A 142 -42.65 -3.81 33.77
N GLU A 143 -42.66 -3.42 32.50
CA GLU A 143 -42.87 -4.34 31.38
C GLU A 143 -41.50 -4.90 30.96
N ILE A 144 -41.35 -6.23 31.03
CA ILE A 144 -40.13 -6.91 30.61
C ILE A 144 -40.42 -7.57 29.27
N ARG A 145 -39.69 -7.18 28.23
CA ARG A 145 -39.86 -7.70 26.88
C ARG A 145 -38.52 -8.01 26.23
N GLN A 146 -38.51 -9.01 25.35
CA GLN A 146 -37.35 -9.32 24.52
C GLN A 146 -37.32 -8.36 23.32
N GLY A 147 -36.55 -7.29 23.44
CA GLY A 147 -36.37 -6.29 22.41
C GLY A 147 -35.07 -6.47 21.64
N TYR A 148 -34.57 -5.35 21.14
CA TYR A 148 -33.24 -5.22 20.56
C TYR A 148 -32.64 -3.89 21.00
N GLN A 149 -31.31 -3.80 20.97
CA GLN A 149 -30.61 -2.56 21.25
C GLN A 149 -30.93 -1.50 20.18
N GLU A 150 -31.02 -0.24 20.59
CA GLU A 150 -31.19 0.88 19.66
C GLU A 150 -30.09 0.86 18.59
N ARG A 151 -30.50 1.02 17.33
CA ARG A 151 -29.60 0.84 16.18
C ARG A 151 -28.76 2.10 16.00
N GLU A 152 -27.44 1.95 16.12
CA GLU A 152 -26.50 3.03 15.80
C GLU A 152 -26.28 3.16 14.28
N ALA A 153 -26.40 2.05 13.55
CA ALA A 153 -26.15 2.00 12.11
C ALA A 153 -27.07 0.99 11.41
N ILE A 154 -27.39 1.28 10.15
CA ILE A 154 -28.13 0.41 9.25
C ILE A 154 -27.24 0.09 8.06
N ILE A 155 -27.03 -1.19 7.79
CA ILE A 155 -26.20 -1.66 6.68
C ILE A 155 -27.09 -2.31 5.65
N ARG A 156 -26.90 -1.93 4.38
CA ARG A 156 -27.63 -2.49 3.25
C ARG A 156 -26.68 -2.92 2.15
N VAL A 157 -26.98 -4.06 1.54
CA VAL A 157 -26.32 -4.55 0.33
C VAL A 157 -27.42 -4.77 -0.71
N ASP A 158 -27.25 -4.17 -1.89
CA ASP A 158 -28.23 -4.24 -2.98
C ASP A 158 -29.66 -3.89 -2.55
N GLY A 159 -29.81 -2.90 -1.65
CA GLY A 159 -31.09 -2.44 -1.12
C GLY A 159 -31.69 -3.29 0.01
N HIS A 160 -31.08 -4.41 0.37
CA HIS A 160 -31.55 -5.31 1.44
C HIS A 160 -30.75 -5.09 2.73
N GLU A 161 -31.40 -5.09 3.89
CA GLU A 161 -30.68 -4.99 5.17
C GLU A 161 -29.84 -6.24 5.43
N ALA A 162 -28.61 -6.02 5.89
CA ALA A 162 -27.62 -7.04 6.10
C ALA A 162 -26.89 -6.85 7.44
N VAL A 163 -26.23 -7.90 7.90
CA VAL A 163 -25.25 -7.83 8.98
C VAL A 163 -23.85 -7.84 8.36
N GLU A 164 -23.08 -6.78 8.56
CA GLU A 164 -21.68 -6.73 8.12
C GLU A 164 -20.80 -7.50 9.11
N VAL A 165 -19.90 -8.31 8.59
CA VAL A 165 -18.81 -8.92 9.35
C VAL A 165 -17.50 -8.43 8.76
N ALA A 166 -16.83 -7.54 9.49
CA ALA A 166 -15.56 -6.92 9.10
C ALA A 166 -14.41 -7.58 9.85
N VAL A 167 -13.46 -8.16 9.12
CA VAL A 167 -12.29 -8.85 9.67
C VAL A 167 -11.08 -7.92 9.59
N TYR A 168 -10.45 -7.67 10.73
CA TYR A 168 -9.24 -6.85 10.85
C TYR A 168 -8.03 -7.75 11.10
N LYS A 169 -6.93 -7.47 10.41
CA LYS A 169 -5.66 -8.20 10.60
C LYS A 169 -4.84 -7.61 11.73
N GLU A 170 -3.94 -8.42 12.28
CA GLU A 170 -2.86 -7.92 13.13
C GLU A 170 -1.87 -7.05 12.31
N GLY A 171 -1.18 -6.12 12.98
CA GLY A 171 -0.32 -5.11 12.32
C GLY A 171 0.67 -5.72 11.33
N ASP A 172 1.40 -6.75 11.74
CA ASP A 172 2.45 -7.39 10.95
C ASP A 172 1.97 -8.63 10.18
N ALA A 173 0.70 -9.00 10.31
CA ALA A 173 0.18 -10.19 9.63
C ALA A 173 0.06 -9.95 8.11
N ASN A 174 0.39 -10.98 7.33
CA ASN A 174 0.25 -10.97 5.87
C ASN A 174 -1.23 -10.99 5.47
N THR A 175 -1.71 -9.90 4.86
CA THR A 175 -3.10 -9.71 4.43
C THR A 175 -3.63 -10.87 3.58
N VAL A 176 -2.84 -11.36 2.62
CA VAL A 176 -3.26 -12.42 1.70
C VAL A 176 -3.45 -13.74 2.44
N LYS A 177 -2.49 -14.11 3.30
CA LYS A 177 -2.54 -15.36 4.07
C LYS A 177 -3.70 -15.38 5.07
N VAL A 178 -3.91 -14.27 5.79
CA VAL A 178 -5.02 -14.15 6.76
C VAL A 178 -6.36 -14.22 6.02
N ALA A 179 -6.50 -13.52 4.89
CA ALA A 179 -7.72 -13.56 4.11
C ALA A 179 -8.02 -14.96 3.57
N GLU A 180 -7.03 -15.72 3.11
CA GLU A 180 -7.22 -17.12 2.72
C GLU A 180 -7.67 -18.01 3.88
N ALA A 181 -7.03 -17.86 5.03
CA ALA A 181 -7.37 -18.66 6.21
C ALA A 181 -8.81 -18.36 6.66
N ALA A 182 -9.21 -17.09 6.68
CA ALA A 182 -10.58 -16.69 6.99
C ALA A 182 -11.59 -17.22 5.94
N LYS A 183 -11.29 -17.11 4.65
CA LYS A 183 -12.12 -17.66 3.56
C LYS A 183 -12.28 -19.17 3.67
N LYS A 184 -11.23 -19.89 4.08
CA LYS A 184 -11.30 -21.34 4.29
C LYS A 184 -12.27 -21.68 5.41
N VAL A 185 -12.21 -20.98 6.54
CA VAL A 185 -13.18 -21.15 7.64
C VAL A 185 -14.62 -20.85 7.20
N ILE A 186 -14.80 -19.82 6.37
CA ILE A 186 -16.11 -19.45 5.81
C ILE A 186 -16.63 -20.52 4.83
N ALA A 187 -15.76 -21.02 3.94
CA ALA A 187 -16.11 -22.10 3.02
C ALA A 187 -16.52 -23.37 3.77
N ASP A 188 -15.76 -23.76 4.80
CA ASP A 188 -16.08 -24.89 5.67
C ASP A 188 -17.44 -24.73 6.38
N LEU A 189 -17.80 -23.50 6.77
CA LEU A 189 -19.10 -23.17 7.38
C LEU A 189 -20.26 -23.30 6.40
N ILE A 190 -20.07 -22.81 5.18
CA ILE A 190 -21.07 -22.88 4.11
C ILE A 190 -21.30 -24.35 3.72
N GLU A 191 -20.23 -25.13 3.57
CA GLU A 191 -20.29 -26.55 3.21
C GLU A 191 -21.03 -27.38 4.27
N LYS A 192 -20.79 -27.09 5.55
CA LYS A 192 -21.48 -27.75 6.68
C LYS A 192 -22.92 -27.28 6.89
N LYS A 193 -23.45 -26.39 6.03
CA LYS A 193 -24.78 -25.79 6.14
C LYS A 193 -25.06 -25.20 7.54
N ALA A 194 -24.02 -24.63 8.15
CA ALA A 194 -24.13 -24.02 9.48
C ALA A 194 -24.81 -22.64 9.44
N LEU A 195 -25.02 -22.07 8.24
CA LEU A 195 -25.71 -20.80 8.07
C LEU A 195 -27.20 -20.92 8.46
N PRO A 196 -27.80 -19.84 9.01
CA PRO A 196 -29.24 -19.76 9.23
C PRO A 196 -30.03 -20.06 7.94
N THR A 197 -31.23 -20.64 8.07
CA THR A 197 -32.03 -21.11 6.94
C THR A 197 -32.20 -20.04 5.86
N GLY A 198 -31.68 -20.32 4.65
CA GLY A 198 -31.77 -19.42 3.50
C GLY A 198 -30.77 -18.27 3.48
N ALA A 199 -29.96 -18.09 4.52
CA ALA A 199 -28.97 -17.01 4.59
C ALA A 199 -27.84 -17.18 3.57
N LYS A 200 -27.34 -16.07 3.05
CA LYS A 200 -26.19 -16.01 2.15
C LYS A 200 -25.08 -15.17 2.79
N LEU A 201 -23.83 -15.53 2.55
CA LEU A 201 -22.67 -14.81 3.06
C LEU A 201 -21.73 -14.40 1.92
N PRO A 202 -22.14 -13.48 1.02
CA PRO A 202 -21.25 -12.93 0.02
C PRO A 202 -20.08 -12.16 0.66
N ILE A 203 -18.92 -12.28 0.02
CA ILE A 203 -17.76 -11.43 0.28
C ILE A 203 -17.95 -10.14 -0.51
N ILE A 204 -18.07 -9.01 0.18
CA ILE A 204 -18.30 -7.69 -0.42
C ILE A 204 -16.97 -7.03 -0.77
N GLU A 205 -16.00 -7.10 0.14
CA GLU A 205 -14.68 -6.51 -0.06
C GLU A 205 -13.61 -7.52 0.33
N ASP A 206 -12.57 -7.60 -0.49
CA ASP A 206 -11.48 -8.55 -0.32
C ASP A 206 -10.16 -7.97 -0.83
N GLN A 207 -9.36 -7.47 0.10
CA GLN A 207 -8.07 -6.87 -0.24
C GLN A 207 -7.07 -7.89 -0.81
N SER A 208 -7.25 -9.19 -0.51
CA SER A 208 -6.30 -10.21 -0.99
C SER A 208 -6.36 -10.43 -2.49
N GLN A 209 -7.55 -10.30 -3.10
CA GLN A 209 -7.70 -10.40 -4.57
C GLN A 209 -6.99 -9.25 -5.26
N PHE A 210 -7.14 -8.03 -4.73
CA PHE A 210 -6.47 -6.84 -5.27
C PHE A 210 -4.94 -6.98 -5.17
N ILE A 211 -4.42 -7.40 -4.01
CA ILE A 211 -2.98 -7.60 -3.81
C ILE A 211 -2.44 -8.68 -4.77
N ARG A 212 -3.13 -9.81 -4.95
CA ARG A 212 -2.70 -10.83 -5.92
C ARG A 212 -2.72 -10.34 -7.35
N GLY A 213 -3.81 -9.66 -7.74
CA GLY A 213 -3.90 -9.07 -9.08
C GLY A 213 -2.75 -8.11 -9.35
N ALA A 214 -2.42 -7.25 -8.40
CA ALA A 214 -1.27 -6.34 -8.50
C ALA A 214 0.07 -7.08 -8.56
N LEU A 215 0.25 -8.16 -7.79
CA LEU A 215 1.45 -9.01 -7.86
C LEU A 215 1.60 -9.70 -9.21
N ASP A 216 0.52 -10.28 -9.72
CA ASP A 216 0.50 -10.97 -11.02
C ASP A 216 0.73 -9.97 -12.16
N GLU A 217 0.16 -8.78 -12.07
CA GLU A 217 0.38 -7.68 -13.02
C GLU A 217 1.83 -7.20 -12.99
N VAL A 218 2.42 -6.96 -11.81
CA VAL A 218 3.84 -6.59 -11.69
C VAL A 218 4.75 -7.70 -12.19
N SER A 219 4.46 -8.96 -11.87
CA SER A 219 5.24 -10.11 -12.34
C SER A 219 5.21 -10.25 -13.87
N SER A 220 4.01 -10.17 -14.46
CA SER A 220 3.83 -10.26 -15.91
C SER A 220 4.43 -9.05 -16.64
N ALA A 221 4.26 -7.83 -16.11
CA ALA A 221 4.87 -6.61 -16.64
C ALA A 221 6.40 -6.66 -16.53
N ALA A 222 6.96 -7.16 -15.43
CA ALA A 222 8.40 -7.33 -15.27
C ALA A 222 8.96 -8.36 -16.26
N LEU A 223 8.22 -9.46 -16.53
CA LEU A 223 8.63 -10.48 -17.49
C LEU A 223 8.55 -9.96 -18.94
N LEU A 224 7.41 -9.38 -19.34
CA LEU A 224 7.23 -8.82 -20.67
C LEU A 224 8.20 -7.65 -20.91
N GLY A 225 8.27 -6.71 -19.96
CA GLY A 225 9.16 -5.56 -19.99
C GLY A 225 10.62 -5.98 -20.00
N GLY A 226 11.00 -6.99 -19.21
CA GLY A 226 12.34 -7.57 -19.20
C GLY A 226 12.72 -8.21 -20.54
N VAL A 227 11.83 -9.00 -21.14
CA VAL A 227 12.05 -9.60 -22.48
C VAL A 227 12.17 -8.52 -23.55
N LEU A 228 11.29 -7.51 -23.54
CA LEU A 228 11.35 -6.39 -24.47
C LEU A 228 12.64 -5.57 -24.28
N ALA A 229 13.05 -5.32 -23.04
CA ALA A 229 14.30 -4.62 -22.75
C ALA A 229 15.51 -5.40 -23.30
N ILE A 230 15.56 -6.71 -23.06
CA ILE A 230 16.60 -7.61 -23.62
C ILE A 230 16.59 -7.54 -25.16
N LEU A 231 15.43 -7.57 -25.80
CA LEU A 231 15.31 -7.50 -27.25
C LEU A 231 15.80 -6.16 -27.81
N VAL A 232 15.41 -5.04 -27.19
CA VAL A 232 15.83 -3.69 -27.59
C VAL A 232 17.34 -3.54 -27.40
N ILE A 233 17.87 -3.95 -26.24
CA ILE A 233 19.32 -3.93 -25.97
C ILE A 233 20.07 -4.77 -27.00
N TYR A 234 19.58 -5.98 -27.31
CA TYR A 234 20.17 -6.82 -28.35
C TYR A 234 20.14 -6.14 -29.72
N LEU A 235 19.06 -5.44 -30.08
CA LEU A 235 18.97 -4.72 -31.34
C LEU A 235 20.00 -3.58 -31.44
N PHE A 236 20.26 -2.87 -30.34
CA PHE A 236 21.19 -1.74 -30.30
C PHE A 236 22.66 -2.19 -30.21
N LEU A 237 22.98 -3.15 -29.32
CA LEU A 237 24.34 -3.60 -29.08
C LEU A 237 24.78 -4.69 -30.05
N GLN A 238 23.84 -5.50 -30.56
CA GLN A 238 24.09 -6.66 -31.44
C GLN A 238 25.13 -7.65 -30.88
N ASP A 239 25.32 -7.65 -29.55
CA ASP A 239 26.23 -8.54 -28.84
C ASP A 239 25.47 -9.29 -27.75
N VAL A 240 25.28 -10.59 -27.97
CA VAL A 240 24.55 -11.50 -27.08
C VAL A 240 25.13 -11.48 -25.66
N ARG A 241 26.46 -11.33 -25.52
CA ARG A 241 27.10 -11.31 -24.19
C ARG A 241 26.78 -10.04 -23.43
N SER A 242 26.95 -8.89 -24.06
CA SER A 242 26.60 -7.60 -23.46
C SER A 242 25.12 -7.55 -23.07
N THR A 243 24.23 -8.06 -23.93
CA THR A 243 22.80 -8.21 -23.60
C THR A 243 22.58 -9.13 -22.40
N PHE A 244 23.29 -10.28 -22.32
CA PHE A 244 23.18 -11.20 -21.19
C PHE A 244 23.64 -10.57 -19.87
N VAL A 245 24.74 -9.78 -19.89
CA VAL A 245 25.22 -9.05 -18.71
C VAL A 245 24.15 -8.10 -18.18
N ILE A 246 23.50 -7.32 -19.05
CA ILE A 246 22.41 -6.42 -18.63
C ILE A 246 21.20 -7.24 -18.15
N GLY A 247 20.82 -8.27 -18.90
CA GLY A 247 19.70 -9.14 -18.57
C GLY A 247 19.84 -9.84 -17.21
N LEU A 248 21.06 -10.19 -16.80
CA LEU A 248 21.32 -10.76 -15.47
C LEU A 248 21.38 -9.67 -14.38
N SER A 249 21.88 -8.48 -14.70
CA SER A 249 22.02 -7.38 -13.74
C SER A 249 20.68 -6.86 -13.20
N LEU A 250 19.62 -6.92 -14.02
CA LEU A 250 18.30 -6.43 -13.65
C LEU A 250 17.62 -7.29 -12.55
N PRO A 251 17.48 -8.62 -12.71
CA PRO A 251 16.99 -9.49 -11.63
C PRO A 251 17.81 -9.38 -10.35
N VAL A 252 19.14 -9.31 -10.46
CA VAL A 252 20.02 -9.16 -9.29
C VAL A 252 19.75 -7.84 -8.56
N SER A 253 19.55 -6.74 -9.28
CA SER A 253 19.22 -5.44 -8.70
C SER A 253 17.86 -5.48 -7.97
N ILE A 254 16.84 -6.11 -8.58
CA ILE A 254 15.51 -6.22 -7.98
C ILE A 254 15.54 -7.09 -6.71
N ILE A 255 16.19 -8.26 -6.75
CA ILE A 255 16.32 -9.16 -5.59
C ILE A 255 17.08 -8.45 -4.45
N THR A 256 18.16 -7.74 -4.78
CA THR A 256 18.93 -6.99 -3.80
C THR A 256 18.10 -5.84 -3.21
N THR A 257 17.23 -5.22 -4.01
CA THR A 257 16.27 -4.21 -3.53
C THR A 257 15.31 -4.81 -2.51
N PHE A 258 14.74 -5.99 -2.77
CA PHE A 258 13.87 -6.68 -1.81
C PHE A 258 14.58 -6.99 -0.49
N PHE A 259 15.86 -7.39 -0.55
CA PHE A 259 16.66 -7.61 0.66
C PHE A 259 16.75 -6.34 1.52
N PHE A 260 17.04 -5.17 0.92
CA PHE A 260 17.12 -3.92 1.68
C PHE A 260 15.74 -3.40 2.13
N MET A 261 14.68 -3.66 1.36
CA MET A 261 13.31 -3.35 1.77
C MET A 261 12.91 -4.10 3.03
N ASP A 262 13.20 -5.40 3.10
CA ASP A 262 12.94 -6.24 4.27
C ASP A 262 13.68 -5.74 5.52
N GLN A 263 14.96 -5.38 5.36
CA GLN A 263 15.77 -4.81 6.45
C GLN A 263 15.24 -3.47 6.99
N LEU A 264 14.53 -2.71 6.15
CA LEU A 264 13.91 -1.43 6.53
C LEU A 264 12.45 -1.60 6.98
N GLY A 265 11.95 -2.83 7.11
CA GLY A 265 10.58 -3.14 7.51
C GLY A 265 9.53 -2.70 6.48
N LEU A 266 9.91 -2.59 5.21
CA LEU A 266 8.99 -2.20 4.14
C LEU A 266 8.21 -3.42 3.67
N SER A 267 6.90 -3.41 3.91
CA SER A 267 6.00 -4.43 3.40
C SER A 267 5.86 -4.33 1.88
N LEU A 268 5.67 -5.48 1.23
CA LEU A 268 5.36 -5.53 -0.18
C LEU A 268 3.86 -5.25 -0.39
N ASN A 269 3.55 -3.98 -0.57
CA ASN A 269 2.21 -3.44 -0.80
C ASN A 269 2.13 -2.68 -2.14
N ILE A 270 0.95 -2.18 -2.47
CA ILE A 270 0.65 -1.49 -3.74
C ILE A 270 1.58 -0.30 -3.99
N MET A 271 1.84 0.51 -2.95
CA MET A 271 2.69 1.71 -3.06
C MET A 271 4.15 1.31 -3.30
N SER A 272 4.65 0.31 -2.56
CA SER A 272 6.01 -0.23 -2.76
C SER A 272 6.17 -0.89 -4.15
N LEU A 273 5.16 -1.63 -4.61
CA LEU A 273 5.14 -2.27 -5.94
C LEU A 273 5.13 -1.24 -7.07
N GLY A 274 4.32 -0.18 -6.93
CA GLY A 274 4.34 0.95 -7.85
C GLY A 274 5.71 1.65 -7.87
N GLY A 275 6.35 1.78 -6.70
CA GLY A 275 7.72 2.27 -6.59
C GLY A 275 8.73 1.40 -7.35
N LEU A 276 8.64 0.08 -7.18
CA LEU A 276 9.51 -0.87 -7.88
C LEU A 276 9.29 -0.83 -9.41
N ALA A 277 8.04 -0.73 -9.86
CA ALA A 277 7.70 -0.62 -11.27
C ALA A 277 8.30 0.65 -11.90
N LEU A 278 8.19 1.80 -11.23
CA LEU A 278 8.82 3.06 -11.66
C LEU A 278 10.34 2.94 -11.68
N ALA A 279 10.92 2.37 -10.62
CA ALA A 279 12.37 2.25 -10.49
C ALA A 279 12.96 1.28 -11.52
N THR A 280 12.24 0.23 -11.91
CA THR A 280 12.75 -0.79 -12.86
C THR A 280 13.18 -0.16 -14.18
N GLY A 281 12.46 0.85 -14.69
CA GLY A 281 12.88 1.60 -15.88
C GLY A 281 14.19 2.35 -15.67
N MET A 282 14.34 3.01 -14.51
CA MET A 282 15.50 3.83 -14.17
C MET A 282 16.74 3.01 -13.77
N VAL A 283 16.54 1.79 -13.24
CA VAL A 283 17.60 0.86 -12.82
C VAL A 283 18.48 0.45 -14.01
N VAL A 284 17.89 0.36 -15.21
CA VAL A 284 18.59 -0.09 -16.42
C VAL A 284 19.50 1.00 -16.99
N ASP A 285 19.19 2.28 -16.77
CA ASP A 285 19.92 3.40 -17.38
C ASP A 285 21.40 3.42 -16.97
N ALA A 286 21.68 3.28 -15.66
CA ALA A 286 23.04 3.23 -15.14
C ALA A 286 23.84 2.05 -15.73
N ALA A 287 23.17 0.90 -15.87
CA ALA A 287 23.75 -0.31 -16.43
C ALA A 287 24.14 -0.14 -17.90
N ILE A 288 23.24 0.44 -18.71
CA ILE A 288 23.48 0.69 -20.13
C ILE A 288 24.67 1.64 -20.32
N VAL A 289 24.72 2.75 -19.59
CA VAL A 289 25.78 3.76 -19.75
C VAL A 289 27.17 3.18 -19.45
N VAL A 290 27.30 2.38 -18.37
CA VAL A 290 28.57 1.72 -18.03
C VAL A 290 28.97 0.73 -19.12
N LEU A 291 28.05 -0.13 -19.56
CA LEU A 291 28.38 -1.15 -20.54
C LEU A 291 28.69 -0.56 -21.92
N GLU A 292 27.99 0.49 -22.33
CA GLU A 292 28.27 1.21 -23.58
C GLU A 292 29.65 1.86 -23.56
N SER A 293 30.05 2.46 -22.43
CA SER A 293 31.41 3.01 -22.24
C SER A 293 32.48 1.93 -22.41
N ILE A 294 32.28 0.75 -21.80
CA ILE A 294 33.19 -0.40 -21.93
C ILE A 294 33.22 -0.89 -23.38
N ALA A 295 32.05 -1.07 -24.00
CA ALA A 295 31.94 -1.54 -25.39
C ALA A 295 32.64 -0.60 -26.37
N LYS A 296 32.48 0.72 -26.20
CA LYS A 296 33.12 1.75 -27.02
C LYS A 296 34.65 1.70 -26.92
N LEU A 297 35.20 1.47 -25.74
CA LEU A 297 36.65 1.31 -25.56
C LEU A 297 37.17 -0.03 -26.11
N ARG A 298 36.35 -1.09 -26.08
CA ARG A 298 36.68 -2.35 -26.77
C ARG A 298 36.70 -2.18 -28.29
N GLU A 299 35.76 -1.43 -28.87
CA GLU A 299 35.76 -1.09 -30.30
C GLU A 299 37.00 -0.28 -30.70
N GLN A 300 37.62 0.45 -29.77
CA GLN A 300 38.88 1.19 -29.98
C GLN A 300 40.14 0.30 -29.88
N GLY A 301 39.98 -1.01 -29.63
CA GLY A 301 41.08 -1.98 -29.63
C GLY A 301 41.75 -2.21 -28.28
N LEU A 302 41.21 -1.68 -27.17
CA LEU A 302 41.72 -1.98 -25.83
C LEU A 302 41.43 -3.43 -25.43
N SER A 303 42.32 -4.03 -24.62
CA SER A 303 42.06 -5.35 -24.03
C SER A 303 40.83 -5.32 -23.11
N VAL A 304 40.20 -6.47 -22.90
CA VAL A 304 38.92 -6.57 -22.15
C VAL A 304 39.05 -5.96 -20.76
N MET A 305 40.14 -6.26 -20.07
CA MET A 305 40.42 -5.72 -18.74
C MET A 305 40.63 -4.20 -18.76
N GLN A 306 41.44 -3.69 -19.70
CA GLN A 306 41.73 -2.25 -19.78
C GLN A 306 40.49 -1.44 -20.18
N ALA A 307 39.71 -1.94 -21.14
CA ALA A 307 38.46 -1.32 -21.55
C ALA A 307 37.43 -1.28 -20.41
N THR A 308 37.38 -2.34 -19.59
CA THR A 308 36.49 -2.40 -18.42
C THR A 308 36.88 -1.37 -17.37
N ILE A 309 38.17 -1.34 -16.97
CA ILE A 309 38.65 -0.41 -15.93
C ILE A 309 38.50 1.04 -16.39
N ARG A 310 38.94 1.38 -17.61
CA ARG A 310 38.84 2.76 -18.12
C ARG A 310 37.39 3.15 -18.42
N GLY A 311 36.58 2.22 -18.91
CA GLY A 311 35.19 2.45 -19.28
C GLY A 311 34.33 2.75 -18.07
N ALA A 312 34.43 1.91 -17.03
CA ALA A 312 33.70 2.11 -15.78
C ALA A 312 34.14 3.39 -15.05
N ASN A 313 35.46 3.61 -14.88
CA ASN A 313 35.97 4.80 -14.20
C ASN A 313 35.65 6.10 -14.94
N GLY A 314 35.62 6.07 -16.28
CA GLY A 314 35.33 7.25 -17.10
C GLY A 314 33.91 7.78 -16.94
N VAL A 315 32.94 6.91 -16.61
CA VAL A 315 31.52 7.29 -16.46
C VAL A 315 31.02 7.21 -15.02
N ALA A 316 31.78 6.65 -14.08
CA ALA A 316 31.36 6.45 -12.70
C ALA A 316 30.81 7.72 -12.04
N MET A 317 31.50 8.87 -12.21
CA MET A 317 31.05 10.15 -11.68
C MET A 317 29.74 10.64 -12.32
N ALA A 318 29.60 10.49 -13.63
CA ALA A 318 28.40 10.92 -14.36
C ALA A 318 27.18 10.06 -13.97
N VAL A 319 27.36 8.75 -13.88
CA VAL A 319 26.29 7.81 -13.49
C VAL A 319 25.89 8.04 -12.03
N THR A 320 26.86 8.18 -11.12
CA THR A 320 26.60 8.49 -9.71
C THR A 320 25.82 9.79 -9.55
N ALA A 321 26.23 10.85 -10.25
CA ALA A 321 25.52 12.13 -10.22
C ALA A 321 24.08 12.00 -10.74
N SER A 322 23.88 11.27 -11.85
CA SER A 322 22.55 11.04 -12.43
C SER A 322 21.61 10.25 -11.50
N VAL A 323 22.13 9.25 -10.80
CA VAL A 323 21.33 8.49 -9.83
C VAL A 323 20.99 9.35 -8.62
N LEU A 324 21.96 10.12 -8.10
CA LEU A 324 21.74 10.99 -6.94
C LEU A 324 20.74 12.11 -7.22
N THR A 325 20.66 12.65 -8.44
CA THR A 325 19.62 13.64 -8.77
C THR A 325 18.23 13.02 -8.72
N SER A 326 18.07 11.77 -9.17
CA SER A 326 16.80 11.05 -9.04
C SER A 326 16.47 10.74 -7.59
N VAL A 327 17.45 10.32 -6.79
CA VAL A 327 17.27 10.15 -5.34
C VAL A 327 16.86 11.46 -4.67
N ALA A 328 17.44 12.60 -5.06
CA ALA A 328 17.08 13.92 -4.53
C ALA A 328 15.63 14.34 -4.87
N VAL A 329 15.00 13.76 -5.89
CA VAL A 329 13.58 13.98 -6.21
C VAL A 329 12.67 13.13 -5.31
N PHE A 330 13.02 11.86 -5.08
CA PHE A 330 12.15 10.92 -4.37
C PHE A 330 12.36 10.88 -2.86
N LEU A 331 13.60 10.95 -2.38
CA LEU A 331 13.93 10.83 -0.95
C LEU A 331 13.23 11.90 -0.08
N PRO A 332 13.09 13.19 -0.50
CA PRO A 332 12.39 14.18 0.30
C PRO A 332 10.92 13.85 0.57
N LEU A 333 10.30 13.01 -0.27
CA LEU A 333 8.89 12.62 -0.15
C LEU A 333 8.62 11.83 1.13
N VAL A 334 9.64 11.21 1.73
CA VAL A 334 9.57 10.50 3.01
C VAL A 334 9.25 11.45 4.18
N PHE A 335 9.60 12.73 4.06
CA PHE A 335 9.36 13.74 5.10
C PHE A 335 8.01 14.46 4.95
N VAL A 336 7.21 14.09 3.93
CA VAL A 336 5.86 14.63 3.80
C VAL A 336 5.03 14.14 4.99
N GLU A 337 4.32 15.05 5.65
CA GLU A 337 3.46 14.72 6.77
C GLU A 337 2.02 14.41 6.32
N GLY A 338 1.27 13.73 7.18
CA GLY A 338 -0.14 13.40 6.95
C GLY A 338 -0.36 12.15 6.10
N VAL A 339 -1.58 12.00 5.58
CA VAL A 339 -2.03 10.80 4.87
C VAL A 339 -1.24 10.59 3.57
N ALA A 340 -0.95 11.68 2.85
CA ALA A 340 -0.12 11.61 1.64
C ALA A 340 1.29 11.09 1.95
N GLY A 341 1.91 11.57 3.03
CA GLY A 341 3.21 11.09 3.50
C GLY A 341 3.21 9.60 3.83
N GLN A 342 2.23 9.15 4.61
CA GLN A 342 2.08 7.73 4.96
C GLN A 342 1.91 6.84 3.72
N LEU A 343 1.14 7.30 2.74
CA LEU A 343 0.88 6.54 1.52
C LEU A 343 2.12 6.50 0.61
N PHE A 344 2.80 7.63 0.41
CA PHE A 344 3.92 7.73 -0.54
C PHE A 344 5.29 7.36 0.06
N ARG A 345 5.42 7.25 1.39
CA ARG A 345 6.67 6.89 2.06
C ARG A 345 7.24 5.57 1.54
N ASP A 346 6.41 4.54 1.45
CA ASP A 346 6.84 3.20 1.00
C ASP A 346 7.27 3.22 -0.48
N GLN A 347 6.55 3.97 -1.32
CA GLN A 347 6.91 4.16 -2.73
C GLN A 347 8.26 4.89 -2.87
N ALA A 348 8.43 6.00 -2.15
CA ALA A 348 9.64 6.83 -2.21
C ALA A 348 10.89 6.09 -1.73
N LEU A 349 10.78 5.35 -0.62
CA LEU A 349 11.87 4.53 -0.10
C LEU A 349 12.22 3.40 -1.06
N THR A 350 11.22 2.71 -1.61
CA THR A 350 11.45 1.62 -2.58
C THR A 350 12.20 2.12 -3.82
N VAL A 351 11.78 3.25 -4.39
CA VAL A 351 12.48 3.86 -5.54
C VAL A 351 13.91 4.24 -5.17
N THR A 352 14.10 4.89 -4.04
CA THR A 352 15.43 5.34 -3.59
C THR A 352 16.38 4.16 -3.40
N ILE A 353 15.93 3.09 -2.74
CA ILE A 353 16.72 1.87 -2.51
C ILE A 353 17.07 1.22 -3.85
N ALA A 354 16.08 1.05 -4.74
CA ALA A 354 16.30 0.45 -6.05
C ALA A 354 17.34 1.21 -6.89
N LEU A 355 17.33 2.54 -6.84
CA LEU A 355 18.30 3.41 -7.51
C LEU A 355 19.71 3.31 -6.89
N LEU A 356 19.83 3.25 -5.57
CA LEU A 356 21.12 3.07 -4.91
C LEU A 356 21.71 1.68 -5.19
N VAL A 357 20.85 0.65 -5.18
CA VAL A 357 21.22 -0.72 -5.54
C VAL A 357 21.63 -0.80 -7.01
N SER A 358 20.92 -0.13 -7.93
CA SER A 358 21.30 -0.13 -9.34
C SER A 358 22.65 0.54 -9.58
N LEU A 359 22.94 1.64 -8.86
CA LEU A 359 24.25 2.28 -8.90
C LEU A 359 25.34 1.31 -8.44
N LEU A 360 25.13 0.64 -7.30
CA LEU A 360 26.07 -0.35 -6.76
C LEU A 360 26.32 -1.47 -7.79
N VAL A 361 25.25 -2.07 -8.33
CA VAL A 361 25.33 -3.15 -9.32
C VAL A 361 26.04 -2.67 -10.60
N SER A 362 25.75 -1.45 -11.05
CA SER A 362 26.32 -0.90 -12.30
C SER A 362 27.82 -0.65 -12.21
N LEU A 363 28.35 -0.27 -11.04
CA LEU A 363 29.78 0.03 -10.86
C LEU A 363 30.59 -1.17 -10.37
N THR A 364 29.94 -2.26 -9.95
CA THR A 364 30.62 -3.45 -9.41
C THR A 364 30.38 -4.69 -10.27
N LEU A 365 29.15 -5.19 -10.29
CA LEU A 365 28.78 -6.44 -10.96
C LEU A 365 28.93 -6.34 -12.48
N ILE A 366 28.52 -5.24 -13.09
CA ILE A 366 28.57 -5.10 -14.56
C ILE A 366 30.02 -5.09 -15.07
N PRO A 367 30.94 -4.27 -14.53
CA PRO A 367 32.36 -4.34 -14.89
C PRO A 367 32.95 -5.73 -14.66
N MET A 368 32.63 -6.39 -13.53
CA MET A 368 33.10 -7.75 -13.25
C MET A 368 32.64 -8.74 -14.32
N LEU A 369 31.35 -8.74 -14.68
CA LEU A 369 30.80 -9.64 -15.70
C LEU A 369 31.32 -9.31 -17.11
N ALA A 370 31.53 -8.03 -17.42
CA ALA A 370 32.12 -7.60 -18.69
C ALA A 370 33.59 -8.05 -18.82
N ALA A 371 34.33 -8.09 -17.71
CA ALA A 371 35.73 -8.52 -17.69
C ALA A 371 35.91 -10.03 -17.94
N LEU A 372 34.88 -10.85 -17.69
CA LEU A 372 34.89 -12.30 -17.95
C LEU A 372 34.77 -12.65 -19.45
N ALA A 373 34.59 -11.66 -20.32
CA ALA A 373 34.50 -11.89 -21.75
C ALA A 373 35.84 -12.37 -22.33
N PRO A 374 35.86 -13.44 -23.16
CA PRO A 374 37.09 -13.93 -23.76
C PRO A 374 37.74 -12.87 -24.65
N GLU A 375 39.07 -12.74 -24.53
CA GLU A 375 39.84 -11.83 -25.38
C GLU A 375 39.80 -12.33 -26.84
N THR A 376 39.32 -11.48 -27.74
CA THR A 376 39.46 -11.71 -29.18
C THR A 376 40.94 -11.55 -29.55
N ALA A 377 41.50 -12.53 -30.27
CA ALA A 377 42.91 -12.62 -30.66
C ALA A 377 43.52 -11.36 -31.31
N ALA A 378 42.70 -10.43 -31.82
CA ALA A 378 43.13 -9.13 -32.32
C ALA A 378 43.68 -8.17 -31.23
N ALA A 379 43.31 -8.35 -29.95
CA ALA A 379 43.71 -7.47 -28.86
C ALA A 379 45.09 -7.80 -28.26
N VAL A 380 45.57 -9.04 -28.43
CA VAL A 380 46.85 -9.51 -27.86
C VAL A 380 48.06 -8.92 -28.59
N GLY A 381 47.90 -8.48 -29.85
CA GLY A 381 48.98 -7.90 -30.66
C GLY A 381 49.20 -6.38 -30.51
N ALA A 382 48.31 -5.65 -29.82
CA ALA A 382 48.32 -4.18 -29.80
C ALA A 382 49.15 -3.57 -28.66
N VAL A 383 49.78 -4.39 -27.80
CA VAL A 383 50.51 -3.91 -26.62
C VAL A 383 51.84 -3.21 -26.98
N THR A 384 52.32 -3.29 -28.23
CA THR A 384 53.66 -2.79 -28.60
C THR A 384 53.75 -1.88 -29.84
N ALA A 385 52.65 -1.43 -30.45
CA ALA A 385 52.72 -0.56 -31.64
C ALA A 385 51.97 0.77 -31.44
N PRO A 386 52.51 1.92 -31.92
CA PRO A 386 51.80 3.18 -31.84
C PRO A 386 50.55 3.12 -32.71
N VAL A 387 49.47 3.69 -32.18
CA VAL A 387 48.11 3.68 -32.72
C VAL A 387 48.07 4.29 -34.13
N ALA A 388 48.21 3.45 -35.15
CA ALA A 388 47.81 3.75 -36.52
C ALA A 388 46.42 3.14 -36.74
N ALA A 389 45.40 3.98 -36.56
CA ALA A 389 44.01 3.63 -36.75
C ALA A 389 43.74 3.26 -38.22
N THR A 390 43.67 1.96 -38.51
CA THR A 390 42.93 1.44 -39.65
C THR A 390 41.87 0.49 -39.12
N VAL A 391 40.78 1.09 -38.62
CA VAL A 391 39.54 0.37 -38.33
C VAL A 391 39.00 -0.11 -39.67
N THR A 392 39.11 -1.40 -39.96
CA THR A 392 38.33 -2.03 -41.02
C THR A 392 36.88 -2.08 -40.54
N PRO A 393 35.93 -1.43 -41.23
CA PRO A 393 34.55 -1.47 -40.80
C PRO A 393 33.99 -2.84 -41.14
N ALA A 394 33.76 -3.66 -40.12
CA ALA A 394 32.92 -4.84 -40.26
C ALA A 394 31.52 -4.39 -40.72
N ARG A 395 31.18 -4.82 -41.93
CA ARG A 395 29.93 -4.59 -42.67
C ARG A 395 28.73 -4.88 -41.77
N HIS A 396 27.71 -4.01 -41.74
CA HIS A 396 26.27 -4.34 -41.64
C HIS A 396 25.44 -3.06 -41.93
N GLY A 397 24.51 -3.14 -42.89
CA GLY A 397 23.87 -1.97 -43.54
C GLY A 397 22.96 -1.09 -42.67
N TRP A 398 22.44 -1.61 -41.55
CA TRP A 398 21.53 -0.88 -40.66
C TRP A 398 22.25 0.20 -39.83
N ARG A 399 23.50 -0.06 -39.37
CA ARG A 399 24.31 0.93 -38.62
C ARG A 399 24.62 2.20 -39.44
N ARG A 400 24.62 2.12 -40.78
CA ARG A 400 24.75 3.31 -41.64
C ARG A 400 23.52 4.21 -41.61
N TRP A 401 22.32 3.63 -41.58
CA TRP A 401 21.06 4.38 -41.42
C TRP A 401 20.99 5.02 -40.03
N LEU A 402 21.36 4.26 -38.98
CA LEU A 402 21.46 4.74 -37.61
C LEU A 402 22.55 5.80 -37.40
N GLY A 403 23.61 5.83 -38.22
CA GLY A 403 24.61 6.91 -38.21
C GLY A 403 24.20 8.15 -39.03
N PHE A 404 23.23 8.02 -39.93
CA PHE A 404 22.70 9.15 -40.71
C PHE A 404 21.69 9.98 -39.90
N LEU A 405 20.88 9.31 -39.09
CA LEU A 405 19.86 9.91 -38.22
C LEU A 405 20.42 10.95 -37.22
N PRO A 406 21.45 10.68 -36.40
CA PRO A 406 22.03 11.65 -35.46
C PRO A 406 22.76 12.79 -36.18
N ARG A 407 23.27 12.58 -37.40
CA ARG A 407 23.84 13.66 -38.23
C ARG A 407 22.75 14.60 -38.76
N LEU A 408 21.58 14.06 -39.09
CA LEU A 408 20.44 14.82 -39.57
C LEU A 408 19.77 15.57 -38.40
N LEU A 409 19.56 14.89 -37.27
CA LEU A 409 19.14 15.50 -35.99
C LEU A 409 20.12 16.56 -35.51
N GLY A 410 21.43 16.32 -35.57
CA GLY A 410 22.45 17.30 -35.20
C GLY A 410 22.45 18.54 -36.09
N ARG A 411 22.16 18.39 -37.39
CA ARG A 411 21.97 19.54 -38.31
C ARG A 411 20.67 20.29 -38.04
N VAL A 412 19.59 19.59 -37.76
CA VAL A 412 18.30 20.21 -37.42
C VAL A 412 18.40 20.95 -36.08
N LEU A 413 19.05 20.35 -35.09
CA LEU A 413 19.26 20.94 -33.77
C LEU A 413 20.17 22.17 -33.86
N SER A 414 21.27 22.11 -34.62
CA SER A 414 22.14 23.28 -34.82
C SER A 414 21.44 24.39 -35.60
N TRP A 415 20.58 24.05 -36.57
CA TRP A 415 19.70 25.00 -37.24
C TRP A 415 18.71 25.64 -36.25
N CYS A 416 17.97 24.85 -35.49
CA CYS A 416 17.03 25.33 -34.48
C CYS A 416 17.74 26.23 -33.46
N LEU A 417 18.90 25.83 -32.96
CA LEU A 417 19.69 26.62 -32.02
C LEU A 417 20.17 27.93 -32.64
N PHE A 418 20.64 27.90 -33.89
CA PHE A 418 21.04 29.10 -34.61
C PHE A 418 19.88 30.09 -34.80
N TYR A 419 18.70 29.59 -35.20
CA TYR A 419 17.51 30.44 -35.34
C TYR A 419 17.00 30.95 -34.00
N LEU A 420 17.08 30.16 -32.93
CA LEU A 420 16.66 30.54 -31.59
C LEU A 420 17.58 31.62 -31.00
N VAL A 421 18.90 31.47 -31.12
CA VAL A 421 19.89 32.50 -30.73
C VAL A 421 19.69 33.78 -31.53
N ARG A 422 19.41 33.68 -32.84
CA ARG A 422 19.15 34.83 -33.70
C ARG A 422 17.80 35.51 -33.40
N ALA A 423 16.80 34.75 -32.97
CA ALA A 423 15.53 35.29 -32.49
C ALA A 423 15.71 36.01 -31.16
N MET A 424 16.43 35.42 -30.21
CA MET A 424 16.79 36.06 -28.93
C MET A 424 17.59 37.35 -29.14
N SER A 425 18.61 37.36 -30.00
CA SER A 425 19.41 38.56 -30.24
C SER A 425 18.60 39.69 -30.89
N ARG A 426 17.66 39.35 -31.80
CA ARG A 426 16.71 40.32 -32.35
C ARG A 426 15.71 40.84 -31.30
N LEU A 427 15.27 39.98 -30.39
CA LEU A 427 14.36 40.36 -29.32
C LEU A 427 15.05 41.31 -28.33
N VAL A 428 16.27 40.97 -27.90
CA VAL A 428 17.12 41.82 -27.05
C VAL A 428 17.43 43.14 -27.75
N GLY A 429 17.75 43.14 -29.04
CA GLY A 429 17.96 44.36 -29.82
C GLY A 429 16.71 45.24 -29.92
N ARG A 430 15.52 44.65 -30.10
CA ARG A 430 14.24 45.39 -30.11
C ARG A 430 13.89 45.95 -28.73
N ILE A 431 14.12 45.18 -27.67
CA ILE A 431 13.92 45.61 -26.29
C ILE A 431 14.88 46.75 -25.94
N GLY A 432 16.16 46.63 -26.33
CA GLY A 432 17.16 47.70 -26.16
C GLY A 432 16.82 48.98 -26.94
N TRP A 433 16.29 48.85 -28.16
CA TRP A 433 15.83 50.00 -28.94
C TRP A 433 14.58 50.66 -28.33
N LEU A 434 13.62 49.87 -27.84
CA LEU A 434 12.43 50.36 -27.12
C LEU A 434 12.81 51.06 -25.82
N LEU A 435 13.69 50.46 -25.01
CA LEU A 435 14.23 51.06 -23.79
C LEU A 435 15.00 52.34 -24.08
N GLY A 436 15.85 52.36 -25.12
CA GLY A 436 16.55 53.57 -25.55
C GLY A 436 15.59 54.68 -25.97
N ARG A 437 14.48 54.35 -26.63
CA ARG A 437 13.46 55.32 -27.06
C ARG A 437 12.62 55.85 -25.89
N LEU A 438 12.40 55.05 -24.85
CA LEU A 438 11.73 55.43 -23.60
C LEU A 438 12.63 56.22 -22.65
N LEU A 439 13.91 55.89 -22.57
CA LEU A 439 14.86 56.50 -21.63
C LEU A 439 15.58 57.72 -22.18
N ASN A 440 15.75 57.86 -23.51
CA ASN A 440 16.32 59.07 -24.12
C ASN A 440 15.58 60.38 -23.80
N PRO A 441 14.23 60.45 -23.77
CA PRO A 441 13.54 61.68 -23.36
C PRO A 441 13.77 62.01 -21.88
N LEU A 442 13.92 61.01 -21.00
CA LEU A 442 14.26 61.21 -19.59
C LEU A 442 15.71 61.69 -19.41
N ALA A 443 16.66 61.08 -20.11
CA ALA A 443 18.07 61.49 -20.06
C ALA A 443 18.30 62.90 -20.64
N SER A 444 17.55 63.28 -21.69
CA SER A 444 17.59 64.65 -22.23
C SER A 444 16.88 65.67 -21.33
N GLY A 445 15.88 65.26 -20.55
CA GLY A 445 15.27 66.08 -19.49
C GLY A 445 16.23 66.39 -18.34
N VAL A 446 17.01 65.40 -17.88
CA VAL A 446 18.03 65.59 -16.83
C VAL A 446 19.18 66.50 -17.32
N ARG A 447 19.65 66.34 -18.56
CA ARG A 447 20.65 67.26 -19.15
C ARG A 447 20.15 68.70 -19.29
N ARG A 448 18.86 68.89 -19.59
CA ARG A 448 18.23 70.23 -19.65
C ARG A 448 18.04 70.87 -18.28
N GLN A 449 17.92 70.08 -17.21
CA GLN A 449 17.89 70.61 -15.84
C GLN A 449 19.29 70.97 -15.33
N GLN A 450 20.33 70.18 -15.65
CA GLN A 450 21.70 70.51 -15.28
C GLN A 450 22.21 71.80 -15.97
N THR A 451 21.84 72.04 -17.24
CA THR A 451 22.21 73.28 -17.97
C THR A 451 21.42 74.53 -17.57
N ARG A 452 20.45 74.41 -16.64
CA ARG A 452 19.73 75.55 -16.05
C ARG A 452 20.19 75.91 -14.63
N LEU A 453 21.12 75.13 -14.07
CA LEU A 453 21.67 75.30 -12.71
C LEU A 453 23.13 75.76 -12.72
N GLU A 454 23.72 75.96 -13.90
CA GLU A 454 24.93 76.76 -14.16
C GLU A 454 24.51 78.07 -14.84
#